data_AF-A0A1G3J5X7-F1
#
_entry.id   AF-A0A1G3J5X7-F1
#
_cell.length_a   1.000
_cell.length_b   1.000
_cell.length_c   1.000
_cell.angle_alpha   90.00
_cell.angle_beta   90.00
_cell.angle_gamma   90.00
#
_symmetry.space_group_name_H-M   'P 1'
#
loop_
_entity.id
_entity.type
_entity.pdbx_description
1 polymer ?
#
loop_
_entity_poly.entity_id
_entity_poly.type
_entity_poly.pdbx_seq_one_letter_code
_entity_poly.pdbx_strand_id
1 'polypeptide(L)'
;MLQRIQSIWLLLAATMSALSLKFSFFSGNKLNTETNVKEWIEYTAAQGSLNAIFTIAICVATLVCIFMYKDRKRQLLINLIILGFSLLNIFLYYTASKTFTESNTDLTALISLSIPVCLLLAAIGIYKDEQLVKKADRLR
;
A
#
# COMPACT_ATOMS: atom_id res chain seq x y z
N MET A 1 11.83 -7.39 21.97
CA MET A 1 12.89 -7.27 20.94
C MET A 1 12.24 -6.88 19.61
N LEU A 2 12.28 -5.59 19.28
CA LEU A 2 11.66 -4.98 18.08
C LEU A 2 12.54 -5.13 16.81
N GLN A 3 13.62 -5.88 16.94
CA GLN A 3 14.77 -5.92 16.04
C GLN A 3 14.64 -7.07 15.02
N ARG A 4 13.47 -7.17 14.38
CA ARG A 4 13.22 -8.15 13.30
C ARG A 4 13.03 -7.37 12.01
N ILE A 5 13.55 -7.92 10.90
CA ILE A 5 13.54 -7.28 9.59
C ILE A 5 12.12 -6.94 9.11
N GLN A 6 11.09 -7.64 9.65
CA GLN A 6 9.67 -7.36 9.38
C GLN A 6 9.27 -5.91 9.72
N SER A 7 9.77 -5.34 10.81
CA SER A 7 9.40 -3.99 11.27
C SER A 7 9.88 -2.94 10.27
N ILE A 8 11.04 -3.21 9.65
CA ILE A 8 11.65 -2.36 8.63
C ILE A 8 10.82 -2.39 7.35
N TRP A 9 10.38 -3.58 6.92
CA TRP A 9 9.51 -3.72 5.75
C TRP A 9 8.14 -3.05 5.95
N LEU A 10 7.55 -3.16 7.15
CA LEU A 10 6.30 -2.48 7.49
C LEU A 10 6.46 -0.95 7.54
N LEU A 11 7.57 -0.45 8.10
CA LEU A 11 7.86 0.98 8.14
C LEU A 11 8.14 1.54 6.73
N LEU A 12 8.80 0.76 5.88
CA LEU A 12 9.04 1.11 4.49
C LEU A 12 7.72 1.11 3.69
N ALA A 13 6.84 0.14 3.93
CA ALA A 13 5.49 0.14 3.36
C ALA A 13 4.66 1.35 3.82
N ALA A 14 4.72 1.70 5.12
CA ALA A 14 4.02 2.86 5.66
C ALA A 14 4.54 4.18 5.05
N THR A 15 5.86 4.36 4.96
CA THR A 15 6.47 5.54 4.32
C THR A 15 6.11 5.61 2.84
N MET A 16 6.21 4.51 2.08
CA MET A 16 5.77 4.48 0.69
C MET A 16 4.28 4.79 0.52
N SER A 17 3.42 4.34 1.43
CA SER A 17 1.99 4.68 1.40
C SER A 17 1.74 6.17 1.68
N ALA A 18 2.52 6.77 2.59
CA ALA A 18 2.47 8.20 2.85
C ALA A 18 3.01 9.02 1.67
N LEU A 19 4.09 8.56 1.02
CA LEU A 19 4.59 9.16 -0.23
C LEU A 19 3.55 9.04 -1.35
N SER A 20 2.86 7.90 -1.46
CA SER A 20 1.78 7.70 -2.45
C SER A 20 0.59 8.65 -2.27
N LEU A 21 0.42 9.30 -1.10
CA LEU A 21 -0.59 10.35 -0.92
C LEU A 21 -0.17 11.69 -1.52
N LYS A 22 1.14 11.95 -1.59
CA LYS A 22 1.72 13.18 -2.16
C LYS A 22 2.10 13.06 -3.62
N PHE A 23 2.36 11.85 -4.11
CA PHE A 23 2.79 11.62 -5.49
C PHE A 23 1.62 11.16 -6.37
N SER A 24 1.53 11.74 -7.57
CA SER A 24 0.50 11.38 -8.55
C SER A 24 0.68 9.94 -9.03
N PHE A 25 -0.40 9.17 -9.07
CA PHE A 25 -0.39 7.81 -9.61
C PHE A 25 -0.48 7.83 -11.14
N PHE A 26 -1.02 8.93 -11.68
CA PHE A 26 -1.37 9.04 -13.07
C PHE A 26 -1.51 10.49 -13.46
N SER A 27 -0.91 10.92 -14.57
CA SER A 27 -1.09 12.27 -15.07
C SER A 27 -1.55 12.22 -16.51
N GLY A 28 -2.67 12.85 -16.78
CA GLY A 28 -3.33 12.73 -18.07
C GLY A 28 -4.15 13.96 -18.40
N ASN A 29 -4.47 14.11 -19.67
CA ASN A 29 -5.38 15.16 -20.10
C ASN A 29 -6.81 14.69 -19.84
N LYS A 30 -7.56 15.44 -19.04
CA LYS A 30 -9.01 15.28 -18.96
C LYS A 30 -9.64 16.38 -19.83
N LEU A 31 -10.49 15.97 -20.77
CA LEU A 31 -11.31 16.93 -21.50
C LEU A 31 -12.31 17.53 -20.51
N ASN A 32 -12.17 18.83 -20.26
CA ASN A 32 -13.15 19.56 -19.47
C ASN A 32 -14.42 19.71 -20.34
N THR A 33 -15.49 19.00 -19.97
CA THR A 33 -16.72 18.87 -20.78
C THR A 33 -17.44 20.21 -21.00
N GLU A 34 -17.13 21.22 -20.18
CA GLU A 34 -17.74 22.55 -20.24
C GLU A 34 -16.97 23.53 -21.15
N THR A 35 -15.67 23.35 -21.35
CA THR A 35 -14.82 24.28 -22.10
C THR A 35 -14.13 23.67 -23.32
N ASN A 36 -14.20 22.34 -23.51
CA ASN A 36 -13.48 21.62 -24.57
C ASN A 36 -11.95 21.86 -24.56
N VAL A 37 -11.40 22.32 -23.44
CA VAL A 37 -9.96 22.51 -23.26
C VAL A 37 -9.38 21.25 -22.61
N LYS A 38 -8.25 20.78 -23.14
CA LYS A 38 -7.46 19.70 -22.54
C LYS A 38 -6.78 20.27 -21.29
N GLU A 39 -7.30 19.96 -20.11
CA GLU A 39 -6.64 20.29 -18.85
C GLU A 39 -5.78 19.10 -18.43
N TRP A 40 -4.52 19.40 -18.11
CA TRP A 40 -3.59 18.43 -17.57
C TRP A 40 -3.95 18.24 -16.10
N ILE A 41 -4.48 17.06 -15.76
CA ILE A 41 -4.93 16.74 -14.40
C ILE A 41 -4.08 15.59 -13.88
N GLU A 42 -3.38 15.85 -12.79
CA GLU A 42 -2.66 14.85 -12.01
C GLU A 42 -3.68 14.08 -11.15
N TYR A 43 -4.00 12.85 -11.54
CA TYR A 43 -4.83 11.96 -10.74
C TYR A 43 -4.00 11.41 -9.55
N THR A 44 -3.89 12.26 -8.55
CA THR A 44 -3.32 11.90 -7.24
C THR A 44 -4.33 11.06 -6.46
N ALA A 45 -3.85 10.22 -5.53
CA ALA A 45 -4.70 9.53 -4.55
C ALA A 45 -5.79 10.42 -3.95
N ALA A 46 -5.48 11.70 -3.72
CA ALA A 46 -6.37 12.73 -3.19
C ALA A 46 -7.57 13.09 -4.09
N GLN A 47 -7.47 12.92 -5.42
CA GLN A 47 -8.54 13.28 -6.35
C GLN A 47 -9.64 12.21 -6.42
N GLY A 48 -9.27 10.94 -6.26
CA GLY A 48 -10.23 9.86 -6.03
C GLY A 48 -10.55 9.79 -4.54
N SER A 49 -11.63 10.43 -4.10
CA SER A 49 -12.04 10.46 -2.68
C SER A 49 -12.00 9.08 -2.00
N LEU A 50 -12.38 8.03 -2.74
CA LEU A 50 -12.32 6.64 -2.29
C LEU A 50 -10.88 6.09 -2.22
N ASN A 51 -10.02 6.37 -3.20
CA ASN A 51 -8.63 5.93 -3.20
C ASN A 51 -7.82 6.57 -2.06
N ALA A 52 -8.02 7.87 -1.80
CA ALA A 52 -7.40 8.58 -0.68
C ALA A 52 -7.71 7.89 0.66
N ILE A 53 -8.98 7.58 0.91
CA ILE A 53 -9.43 6.94 2.16
C ILE A 53 -8.76 5.56 2.30
N PHE A 54 -8.72 4.77 1.23
CA PHE A 54 -8.07 3.47 1.23
C PHE A 54 -6.57 3.58 1.50
N THR A 55 -5.87 4.53 0.86
CA THR A 55 -4.42 4.71 1.06
C THR A 55 -4.11 5.17 2.49
N ILE A 56 -4.90 6.09 3.06
CA ILE A 56 -4.77 6.51 4.47
C ILE A 56 -5.04 5.33 5.41
N ALA A 57 -6.09 4.55 5.15
CA ALA A 57 -6.42 3.37 5.94
C ALA A 57 -5.28 2.34 5.93
N ILE A 58 -4.66 2.09 4.76
CA ILE A 58 -3.50 1.20 4.62
C ILE A 58 -2.32 1.72 5.44
N CYS A 59 -2.03 3.02 5.37
CA CYS A 59 -0.94 3.66 6.13
C CYS A 59 -1.12 3.52 7.64
N VAL A 60 -2.31 3.85 8.15
CA VAL A 60 -2.63 3.73 9.58
C VAL A 60 -2.60 2.26 10.00
N ALA A 61 -3.19 1.36 9.21
CA ALA A 61 -3.20 -0.06 9.51
C ALA A 61 -1.80 -0.66 9.55
N THR A 62 -0.90 -0.29 8.62
CA THR A 62 0.51 -0.74 8.65
C THR A 62 1.23 -0.26 9.89
N LEU A 63 1.06 1.01 10.27
CA LEU A 63 1.65 1.56 11.50
C LEU A 63 1.15 0.84 12.75
N VAL A 64 -0.16 0.60 12.87
CA VAL A 64 -0.73 -0.18 13.98
C VAL A 64 -0.15 -1.60 13.99
N CYS A 65 0.03 -2.21 12.82
CA CYS A 65 0.61 -3.54 12.68
C CYS A 65 2.07 -3.62 13.19
N ILE A 66 2.83 -2.52 13.16
CA ILE A 66 4.19 -2.45 13.75
C ILE A 66 4.12 -2.56 15.28
N PHE A 67 3.17 -1.87 15.92
CA PHE A 67 2.98 -1.90 17.37
C PHE A 67 2.35 -3.21 17.86
N MET A 68 1.67 -3.96 16.99
CA MET A 68 1.05 -5.26 17.30
C MET A 68 2.03 -6.44 17.37
N TYR A 69 3.29 -6.19 17.76
CA TYR A 69 4.36 -7.19 17.81
C TYR A 69 4.15 -8.31 18.85
N LYS A 70 3.19 -8.14 19.77
CA LYS A 70 2.93 -9.08 20.86
C LYS A 70 2.30 -10.38 20.37
N ASP A 71 1.41 -10.30 19.38
CA ASP A 71 0.67 -11.45 18.82
C ASP A 71 1.05 -11.70 17.36
N ARG A 72 2.10 -12.49 17.12
CA ARG A 72 2.61 -12.77 15.75
C ARG A 72 1.57 -13.34 14.79
N LYS A 73 0.71 -14.24 15.28
CA LYS A 73 -0.39 -14.84 14.50
C LYS A 73 -1.38 -13.78 14.01
N ARG A 74 -1.76 -12.85 14.90
CA ARG A 74 -2.68 -11.75 14.57
C ARG A 74 -2.01 -10.72 13.67
N GLN A 75 -0.74 -10.41 13.92
CA GLN A 75 0.07 -9.52 13.09
C GLN A 75 0.14 -10.03 11.64
N LEU A 76 0.34 -11.33 11.44
CA LEU A 76 0.33 -11.95 10.10
C LEU A 76 -1.04 -11.80 9.43
N LEU A 77 -2.12 -12.15 10.14
CA LEU A 77 -3.48 -12.10 9.61
C LEU A 77 -3.87 -10.68 9.20
N ILE A 78 -3.59 -9.68 10.04
CA ILE A 78 -3.82 -8.26 9.73
C ILE A 78 -2.95 -7.82 8.55
N ASN A 79 -1.66 -8.16 8.52
CA ASN A 79 -0.79 -7.80 7.40
C ASN A 79 -1.29 -8.39 6.06
N LEU A 80 -1.83 -9.62 6.08
CA LEU A 80 -2.39 -10.28 4.91
C LEU A 80 -3.68 -9.57 4.43
N ILE A 81 -4.52 -9.09 5.37
CA ILE A 81 -5.67 -8.24 5.06
C ILE A 81 -5.21 -6.92 4.42
N ILE A 82 -4.21 -6.24 5.00
CA ILE A 82 -3.68 -4.97 4.48
C ILE A 82 -3.12 -5.15 3.07
N LEU A 83 -2.43 -6.27 2.81
CA LEU A 83 -1.94 -6.63 1.49
C LEU A 83 -3.08 -6.79 0.48
N GLY A 84 -4.16 -7.50 0.85
CA GLY A 84 -5.35 -7.60 0.01
C GLY A 84 -5.97 -6.24 -0.29
N PHE A 85 -6.06 -5.36 0.72
CA PHE A 85 -6.54 -3.98 0.57
C PHE A 85 -5.64 -3.15 -0.36
N SER A 86 -4.33 -3.33 -0.29
CA SER A 86 -3.36 -2.66 -1.17
C SER A 86 -3.52 -3.10 -2.63
N LEU A 87 -3.77 -4.39 -2.88
CA LEU A 87 -4.05 -4.88 -4.24
C LEU A 87 -5.38 -4.33 -4.78
N LEU A 88 -6.41 -4.27 -3.93
CA LEU A 88 -7.69 -3.68 -4.30
C LEU A 88 -7.56 -2.20 -4.65
N ASN A 89 -6.75 -1.45 -3.89
CA ASN A 89 -6.48 -0.04 -4.17
C ASN A 89 -5.79 0.15 -5.54
N ILE A 90 -4.82 -0.69 -5.89
CA ILE A 90 -4.19 -0.71 -7.23
C ILE A 90 -5.20 -1.06 -8.32
N PHE A 91 -6.09 -2.02 -8.06
CA PHE A 91 -7.15 -2.37 -9.02
C PHE A 91 -8.11 -1.21 -9.27
N LEU A 92 -8.44 -0.43 -8.24
CA LEU A 92 -9.23 0.79 -8.37
C LEU A 92 -8.51 1.85 -9.21
N TYR A 93 -7.19 2.03 -9.01
CA TYR A 93 -6.39 2.92 -9.88
C TYR A 93 -6.39 2.47 -11.33
N TYR A 94 -6.21 1.17 -11.59
CA TYR A 94 -6.23 0.63 -12.95
C TYR A 94 -7.60 0.84 -13.62
N THR A 95 -8.68 0.63 -12.87
CA THR A 95 -10.05 0.87 -13.35
C THR A 95 -10.29 2.35 -13.65
N ALA A 96 -9.83 3.24 -12.77
CA ALA A 96 -9.94 4.69 -12.99
C ALA A 96 -9.14 5.16 -14.20
N SER A 97 -7.92 4.63 -14.40
CA SER A 97 -7.06 4.95 -15.54
C SER A 97 -7.70 4.59 -16.89
N LYS A 98 -8.48 3.51 -16.96
CA LYS A 98 -9.24 3.11 -18.16
C LYS A 98 -10.31 4.12 -18.60
N THR A 99 -10.75 4.99 -17.70
CA THR A 99 -11.75 6.03 -18.00
C THR A 99 -11.14 7.27 -18.66
N PHE A 100 -9.80 7.40 -18.68
CA PHE A 100 -9.11 8.54 -19.30
C PHE A 100 -8.71 8.24 -20.76
N THR A 101 -8.94 9.20 -21.66
CA THR A 101 -8.69 9.09 -23.11
C THR A 101 -7.20 9.16 -23.48
N GLU A 102 -6.42 9.99 -22.80
CA GLU A 102 -4.96 10.09 -22.98
C GLU A 102 -4.31 10.10 -21.61
N SER A 103 -3.66 8.98 -21.33
CA SER A 103 -3.50 8.55 -19.98
C SER A 103 -2.02 8.12 -19.83
N ASN A 104 -1.18 9.00 -19.26
CA ASN A 104 0.24 8.69 -19.04
C ASN A 104 0.42 8.14 -17.63
N THR A 105 1.01 6.96 -17.54
CA THR A 105 1.36 6.36 -16.25
C THR A 105 2.61 7.07 -15.74
N ASP A 106 2.50 7.78 -14.62
CA ASP A 106 3.66 8.44 -14.03
C ASP A 106 4.63 7.41 -13.44
N LEU A 107 5.92 7.75 -13.40
CA LEU A 107 6.95 6.92 -12.74
C LEU A 107 6.59 6.62 -11.27
N THR A 108 5.82 7.52 -10.63
CA THR A 108 5.34 7.39 -9.26
C THR A 108 4.30 6.28 -9.07
N ALA A 109 3.70 5.74 -10.14
CA ALA A 109 2.92 4.51 -10.07
C ALA A 109 3.75 3.31 -9.58
N LEU A 110 5.07 3.33 -9.82
CA LEU A 110 6.01 2.32 -9.32
C LEU A 110 6.05 2.33 -7.78
N ILE A 111 5.83 3.49 -7.14
CA ILE A 111 5.78 3.61 -5.69
C ILE A 111 4.59 2.83 -5.13
N SER A 112 3.37 3.03 -5.63
CA SER A 112 2.25 2.26 -5.06
C SER A 112 2.23 0.80 -5.50
N LEU A 113 2.89 0.43 -6.62
CA LEU A 113 3.18 -0.97 -6.96
C LEU A 113 4.17 -1.61 -5.98
N SER A 114 5.12 -0.84 -5.44
CA SER A 114 6.11 -1.36 -4.49
C SER A 114 5.58 -1.55 -3.06
N ILE A 115 4.46 -0.91 -2.69
CA ILE A 115 3.76 -1.09 -1.39
C ILE A 115 3.37 -2.57 -1.14
N PRO A 116 2.61 -3.25 -2.02
CA PRO A 116 2.23 -4.65 -1.80
C PRO A 116 3.45 -5.59 -1.79
N VAL A 117 4.51 -5.26 -2.53
CA VAL A 117 5.77 -6.03 -2.50
C VAL A 117 6.42 -5.93 -1.11
N CYS A 118 6.47 -4.74 -0.51
CA CYS A 118 6.99 -4.56 0.84
C CYS A 118 6.12 -5.27 1.89
N LEU A 119 4.79 -5.25 1.73
CA LEU A 119 3.85 -5.98 2.59
C LEU A 119 4.01 -7.50 2.49
N LEU A 120 4.28 -8.03 1.30
CA LEU A 120 4.59 -9.45 1.09
C LEU A 120 5.87 -9.85 1.83
N LEU A 121 6.94 -9.05 1.69
CA LEU A 121 8.20 -9.30 2.38
C LEU A 121 8.05 -9.22 3.90
N ALA A 122 7.23 -8.27 4.40
CA ALA A 122 6.85 -8.21 5.80
C ALA A 122 6.11 -9.49 6.24
N ALA A 123 5.15 -9.98 5.45
CA ALA A 123 4.39 -11.20 5.75
C ALA A 123 5.30 -12.43 5.88
N ILE A 124 6.24 -12.59 4.94
CA ILE A 124 7.22 -13.67 4.94
C ILE A 124 8.11 -13.59 6.20
N GLY A 125 8.52 -12.37 6.58
CA GLY A 125 9.27 -12.13 7.81
C GLY A 125 8.51 -12.57 9.05
N ILE A 126 7.24 -12.17 9.18
CA ILE A 126 6.37 -12.52 10.32
C ILE A 126 6.18 -14.04 10.41
N TYR A 127 5.94 -14.71 9.28
CA TYR A 127 5.74 -16.15 9.23
C TYR A 127 6.97 -16.95 9.69
N LYS A 128 8.17 -16.54 9.24
CA LYS A 128 9.43 -17.15 9.68
C LYS A 128 9.65 -16.98 11.18
N ASP A 129 9.35 -15.79 11.72
CA ASP A 129 9.44 -15.52 13.15
C ASP A 129 8.49 -16.39 13.97
N GLU A 130 7.25 -16.60 13.50
CA GLU A 130 6.31 -17.50 14.17
C GLU A 130 6.82 -18.95 14.20
N GLN A 131 7.43 -19.43 13.11
CA GLN A 131 8.00 -20.78 13.06
C GLN A 131 9.17 -20.95 14.03
N LEU A 132 10.02 -19.93 14.19
CA LEU A 132 11.15 -19.98 15.13
C LEU A 132 10.67 -20.13 16.58
N VAL A 133 9.62 -19.39 16.95
CA VAL A 133 9.02 -19.49 18.30
C VAL A 133 8.44 -20.89 18.53
N LYS A 134 7.69 -21.44 17.55
CA LYS A 134 7.15 -22.81 17.65
C LYS A 134 8.23 -23.88 17.79
N LYS A 135 9.37 -23.72 17.12
CA LYS A 135 10.50 -24.66 17.21
C LYS A 135 11.18 -24.61 18.58
N ALA A 136 11.33 -23.41 19.16
CA ALA A 136 11.89 -23.26 20.50
C ALA A 136 10.98 -23.87 21.58
N ASP A 137 9.66 -23.73 21.42
CA ASP A 137 8.68 -24.26 22.37
C ASP A 137 8.60 -25.80 22.36
N ARG A 138 8.87 -26.44 21.21
CA ARG A 138 8.94 -27.91 21.09
C ARG A 138 10.15 -28.55 21.80
N LEU A 139 11.17 -27.77 22.13
CA LEU A 139 12.39 -28.26 22.80
C LEU A 139 12.31 -28.16 24.33
N ARG A 140 11.24 -27.57 24.86
CA ARG A 140 10.93 -27.51 26.29
C ARG A 140 9.90 -28.57 26.66
#